data_AF-A0A7R9XSH1-F1
#
_entry.id   AF-A0A7R9XSH1-F1
#
_cell.length_a   1.000
_cell.length_b   1.000
_cell.length_c   1.000
_cell.angle_alpha   90.00
_cell.angle_beta   90.00
_cell.angle_gamma   90.00
#
_symmetry.space_group_name_H-M   'P 1'
#
loop_
_entity.id
_entity.type
_entity.pdbx_description
1 polymer ?
#
loop_
_entity_poly.entity_id
_entity_poly.type
_entity_poly.pdbx_seq_one_letter_code
_entity_poly.pdbx_strand_id
1 'polypeptide(L)'
;AAAAATTRTRGDKSGTSAALRVACWATVLDAVCTDVLDALPRARGTVLCGNFGIILINAAWCESERGKRAFDLLEKMVYVTMMRGAQSGGVVTFDECREKARGEGAAVALRGARSRVVNMKRTDLSKLVRAKAERDSGGAKMGRQNVTRMIVGHTRFATTSKATFDGTHPHQWSPPQQCLVYGQKQKTPGPTRVGVENYITHNGDFDFYQINKNWYELGEMQRWLEIATGHPMPSVVDSAAIAGVIDLLRAQGSFALAARFAVCAGLNTSDASKDAPVPTLAKFEEIARYFEIALDASLSAGKHTVRELGFQASTRELLTEKVVSALEGEGKAAIECINYYIDEEMGSSLRHFVRSTIDAFFDNDSLFVTKTFLANAKGSFGLMVTNSLDAHRQLCVAARGQTISIAFYPKKGLICYGSEQAAVKAGSSIPTP
;
A
#
# COMPACT_ATOMS: atom_id res chain seq x y z
N ALA A 1 -26.01 29.21 -45.51
CA ALA A 1 -24.53 29.17 -45.55
C ALA A 1 -24.03 29.49 -44.14
N ALA A 2 -23.70 28.48 -43.36
CA ALA A 2 -23.32 28.60 -41.95
C ALA A 2 -21.85 28.20 -41.79
N ALA A 3 -21.02 29.12 -41.27
CA ALA A 3 -19.66 28.84 -40.85
C ALA A 3 -19.52 29.29 -39.39
N ALA A 4 -19.53 28.31 -38.49
CA ALA A 4 -19.31 28.50 -37.06
C ALA A 4 -17.81 28.60 -36.77
N ALA A 5 -17.34 29.78 -36.37
CA ALA A 5 -15.99 29.98 -35.85
C ALA A 5 -16.00 29.75 -34.33
N THR A 6 -15.25 28.75 -33.90
CA THR A 6 -15.16 28.25 -32.53
C THR A 6 -14.20 29.12 -31.71
N THR A 7 -14.71 29.91 -30.77
CA THR A 7 -13.90 30.62 -29.78
C THR A 7 -13.50 29.64 -28.67
N ARG A 8 -12.31 29.02 -28.79
CA ARG A 8 -11.70 28.23 -27.71
C ARG A 8 -11.13 29.16 -26.64
N THR A 9 -11.73 29.17 -25.47
CA THR A 9 -11.14 29.71 -24.23
C THR A 9 -9.91 28.89 -23.85
N ARG A 10 -8.74 29.54 -23.82
CA ARG A 10 -7.50 28.99 -23.25
C ARG A 10 -7.65 28.95 -21.73
N GLY A 11 -8.02 27.80 -21.20
CA GLY A 11 -7.96 27.50 -19.77
C GLY A 11 -6.51 27.39 -19.28
N ASP A 12 -6.26 28.12 -18.20
CA ASP A 12 -4.99 28.37 -17.53
C ASP A 12 -4.27 27.08 -17.07
N LYS A 13 -3.14 26.76 -17.71
CA LYS A 13 -2.22 25.67 -17.31
C LYS A 13 -1.02 26.18 -16.51
N SER A 14 -0.95 27.47 -16.19
CA SER A 14 0.23 28.08 -15.58
C SER A 14 0.24 27.98 -14.05
N GLY A 15 -0.92 28.08 -13.41
CA GLY A 15 -1.04 28.08 -11.93
C GLY A 15 -0.68 26.75 -11.26
N THR A 16 -0.98 25.61 -11.90
CA THR A 16 -0.71 24.27 -11.33
C THR A 16 0.78 23.92 -11.32
N SER A 17 1.57 24.40 -12.30
CA SER A 17 3.03 24.20 -12.31
C SER A 17 3.74 25.03 -11.24
N ALA A 18 3.27 26.26 -11.00
CA ALA A 18 3.84 27.14 -9.98
C ALA A 18 3.55 26.61 -8.57
N ALA A 19 2.30 26.20 -8.30
CA ALA A 19 1.92 25.61 -7.01
C ALA A 19 2.72 24.34 -6.69
N LEU A 20 2.97 23.48 -7.70
CA LEU A 20 3.78 22.27 -7.52
C LEU A 20 5.25 22.59 -7.21
N ARG A 21 5.81 23.61 -7.86
CA ARG A 21 7.19 24.07 -7.59
C ARG A 21 7.30 24.68 -6.20
N VAL A 22 6.33 25.49 -5.79
CA VAL A 22 6.29 26.09 -4.45
C VAL A 22 6.16 25.00 -3.39
N ALA A 23 5.29 24.00 -3.58
CA ALA A 23 5.18 22.87 -2.66
C ALA A 23 6.48 22.06 -2.58
N CYS A 24 7.12 21.78 -3.72
CA CYS A 24 8.41 21.08 -3.77
C CYS A 24 9.51 21.87 -3.02
N TRP A 25 9.63 23.17 -3.29
CA TRP A 25 10.61 24.01 -2.59
C TRP A 25 10.28 24.19 -1.11
N ALA A 26 9.01 24.25 -0.72
CA ALA A 26 8.61 24.28 0.68
C ALA A 26 8.99 22.97 1.39
N THR A 27 8.79 21.81 0.76
CA THR A 27 9.24 20.52 1.31
C THR A 27 10.75 20.42 1.39
N VAL A 28 11.49 20.91 0.39
CA VAL A 28 12.96 20.95 0.42
C VAL A 28 13.44 21.88 1.53
N LEU A 29 12.83 23.06 1.68
CA LEU A 29 13.20 24.03 2.71
C LEU A 29 12.90 23.48 4.11
N ASP A 30 11.74 22.87 4.29
CA ASP A 30 11.34 22.22 5.54
C ASP A 30 12.31 21.09 5.90
N ALA A 31 12.64 20.22 4.96
CA ALA A 31 13.63 19.16 5.16
C ALA A 31 15.04 19.71 5.46
N VAL A 32 15.49 20.77 4.78
CA VAL A 32 16.80 21.39 5.07
C VAL A 32 16.81 22.03 6.47
N CYS A 33 15.76 22.75 6.83
CA CYS A 33 15.66 23.42 8.13
C CYS A 33 15.51 22.42 9.29
N THR A 34 14.78 21.32 9.10
CA THR A 34 14.51 20.32 10.14
C THR A 34 15.57 19.20 10.22
N ASP A 35 16.23 18.85 9.10
CA ASP A 35 17.14 17.69 9.05
C ASP A 35 18.62 18.05 8.84
N VAL A 36 18.92 19.15 8.16
CA VAL A 36 20.31 19.56 7.87
C VAL A 36 20.80 20.62 8.86
N LEU A 37 19.95 21.59 9.18
CA LEU A 37 20.32 22.76 9.98
C LEU A 37 19.88 22.67 11.45
N ASP A 38 18.97 21.74 11.79
CA ASP A 38 18.35 21.59 13.12
C ASP A 38 17.81 22.94 13.67
N ALA A 39 17.40 23.83 12.76
CA ALA A 39 17.14 25.24 13.04
C ALA A 39 15.71 25.51 13.50
N LEU A 40 14.81 24.54 13.31
CA LEU A 40 13.45 24.56 13.85
C LEU A 40 13.37 23.51 14.96
N PRO A 41 12.87 23.87 16.17
CA PRO A 41 12.78 22.91 17.25
C PRO A 41 11.86 21.77 16.83
N ARG A 42 12.43 20.57 16.68
CA ARG A 42 11.64 19.33 16.59
C ARG A 42 10.69 19.33 17.78
N ALA A 43 9.40 19.21 17.53
CA ALA A 43 8.44 18.94 18.59
C ALA A 43 9.03 17.80 19.45
N ARG A 44 9.20 18.05 20.75
CA ARG A 44 9.94 17.18 21.68
C ARG A 44 9.52 15.73 21.51
N GLY A 45 10.37 14.94 20.87
CA GLY A 45 10.11 13.55 20.55
C GLY A 45 10.99 13.06 19.41
N THR A 46 12.32 13.10 19.54
CA THR A 46 13.22 12.39 18.63
C THR A 46 12.96 10.88 18.75
N VAL A 47 12.02 10.36 17.97
CA VAL A 47 11.70 8.93 17.94
C VAL A 47 12.85 8.21 17.24
N LEU A 48 13.58 7.39 17.99
CA LEU A 48 14.83 6.70 17.61
C LEU A 48 14.63 5.55 16.60
N CYS A 49 13.42 5.43 16.04
CA CYS A 49 13.05 4.44 15.05
C CYS A 49 13.65 4.76 13.66
N GLY A 50 13.69 3.76 12.78
CA GLY A 50 14.17 3.98 11.41
C GLY A 50 13.67 2.94 10.43
N ASN A 51 13.13 3.42 9.31
CA ASN A 51 12.87 2.58 8.15
C ASN A 51 14.19 2.26 7.45
N PHE A 52 14.24 1.09 6.81
CA PHE A 52 15.32 0.74 5.91
C PHE A 52 14.80 -0.26 4.87
N GLY A 53 15.45 -0.33 3.71
CA GLY A 53 15.16 -1.38 2.76
C GLY A 53 16.10 -1.44 1.59
N ILE A 54 16.02 -2.57 0.90
CA ILE A 54 16.94 -3.04 -0.13
C ILE A 54 16.09 -3.51 -1.30
N ILE A 55 16.41 -3.08 -2.51
CA ILE A 55 15.81 -3.55 -3.76
C ILE A 55 16.93 -4.16 -4.60
N LEU A 56 16.83 -5.46 -4.85
CA LEU A 56 17.82 -6.26 -5.57
C LEU A 56 17.36 -6.40 -7.03
N ILE A 57 17.85 -5.50 -7.88
CA ILE A 57 17.54 -5.51 -9.32
C ILE A 57 18.36 -6.58 -10.03
N ASN A 58 19.62 -6.76 -9.63
CA ASN A 58 20.47 -7.81 -10.19
C ASN A 58 20.25 -9.13 -9.43
N ALA A 59 19.82 -10.17 -10.16
CA ALA A 59 19.57 -11.52 -9.63
C ALA A 59 20.82 -12.16 -8.97
N ALA A 60 22.03 -11.72 -9.32
CA ALA A 60 23.27 -12.17 -8.69
C ALA A 60 23.27 -11.98 -7.16
N TRP A 61 22.56 -10.97 -6.63
CA TRP A 61 22.40 -10.78 -5.19
C TRP A 61 21.60 -11.89 -4.50
N CYS A 62 20.75 -12.60 -5.24
CA CYS A 62 19.93 -13.71 -4.76
C CYS A 62 20.62 -15.06 -5.03
N GLU A 63 21.26 -15.20 -6.19
CA GLU A 63 21.84 -16.45 -6.68
C GLU A 63 23.23 -16.72 -6.08
N SER A 64 24.09 -15.70 -6.05
CA SER A 64 25.46 -15.82 -5.56
C SER A 64 25.47 -16.09 -4.06
N GLU A 65 26.26 -17.08 -3.65
CA GLU A 65 26.37 -17.55 -2.26
C GLU A 65 24.99 -17.78 -1.58
N ARG A 66 23.96 -18.09 -2.38
CA ARG A 66 22.57 -18.28 -1.94
C ARG A 66 21.99 -17.07 -1.16
N GLY A 67 22.33 -15.86 -1.59
CA GLY A 67 21.79 -14.62 -1.04
C GLY A 67 22.51 -14.08 0.18
N LYS A 68 23.60 -14.73 0.64
CA LYS A 68 24.33 -14.36 1.84
C LYS A 68 24.75 -12.88 1.86
N ARG A 69 25.23 -12.35 0.73
CA ARG A 69 25.64 -10.94 0.61
C ARG A 69 24.49 -9.95 0.73
N ALA A 70 23.28 -10.33 0.30
CA ALA A 70 22.09 -9.51 0.52
C ALA A 70 21.75 -9.44 2.02
N PHE A 71 21.95 -10.53 2.77
CA PHE A 71 21.77 -10.55 4.22
C PHE A 71 22.92 -9.85 4.99
N ASP A 72 24.15 -9.86 4.46
CA ASP A 72 25.25 -9.02 4.98
C ASP A 72 24.92 -7.53 4.86
N LEU A 73 24.37 -7.13 3.70
CA LEU A 73 23.90 -5.77 3.47
C LEU A 73 22.75 -5.41 4.44
N LEU A 74 21.79 -6.32 4.62
CA LEU A 74 20.70 -6.15 5.57
C LEU A 74 21.21 -5.95 7.00
N GLU A 75 22.08 -6.84 7.49
CA GLU A 75 22.66 -6.73 8.84
C GLU A 75 23.33 -5.38 9.04
N LYS A 76 24.12 -4.92 8.06
CA LYS A 76 24.79 -3.61 8.13
C LYS A 76 23.80 -2.44 8.15
N MET A 77 22.74 -2.49 7.33
CA MET A 77 21.70 -1.45 7.34
C MET A 77 20.97 -1.41 8.69
N VAL A 78 20.62 -2.57 9.25
CA VAL A 78 19.99 -2.66 10.58
C VAL A 78 20.94 -2.15 11.65
N TYR A 79 22.22 -2.54 11.61
CA TYR A 79 23.26 -2.12 12.56
C TYR A 79 23.39 -0.60 12.61
N VAL A 80 23.46 0.07 11.45
CA VAL A 80 23.54 1.54 11.41
C VAL A 80 22.24 2.16 11.92
N THR A 81 21.08 1.64 11.51
CA THR A 81 19.78 2.21 11.90
C THR A 81 19.53 2.07 13.40
N MET A 82 19.94 0.95 14.01
CA MET A 82 19.76 0.70 15.45
C MET A 82 20.70 1.50 16.35
N MET A 83 21.70 2.23 15.81
CA MET A 83 22.60 3.08 16.61
C MET A 83 21.85 4.20 17.36
N ARG A 84 20.65 4.55 16.92
CA ARG A 84 19.76 5.48 17.62
C ARG A 84 19.12 4.85 18.85
N GLY A 85 19.18 3.53 18.99
CA GLY A 85 18.45 2.76 19.97
C GLY A 85 17.30 2.04 19.30
N ALA A 86 17.26 0.72 19.44
CA ALA A 86 16.15 -0.10 18.96
C ALA A 86 15.94 -1.29 19.91
N GLN A 87 14.68 -1.58 20.18
CA GLN A 87 14.27 -2.66 21.07
C GLN A 87 13.59 -3.79 20.31
N SER A 88 13.05 -3.52 19.12
CA SER A 88 12.54 -4.54 18.22
C SER A 88 12.75 -4.13 16.77
N GLY A 89 12.58 -5.08 15.86
CA GLY A 89 12.70 -4.80 14.44
C GLY A 89 12.27 -5.99 13.61
N GLY A 90 12.14 -5.75 12.33
CA GLY A 90 11.76 -6.80 11.41
C GLY A 90 11.87 -6.37 9.96
N VAL A 91 11.69 -7.35 9.09
CA VAL A 91 11.62 -7.18 7.65
C VAL A 91 10.46 -7.96 7.08
N VAL A 92 10.03 -7.55 5.89
CA VAL A 92 9.22 -8.36 4.98
C VAL A 92 9.98 -8.48 3.66
N THR A 93 9.95 -9.68 3.09
CA THR A 93 10.32 -9.92 1.70
C THR A 93 9.24 -10.74 1.03
N PHE A 94 9.31 -10.90 -0.28
CA PHE A 94 8.28 -11.57 -1.05
C PHE A 94 8.87 -12.78 -1.77
N ASP A 95 8.17 -13.90 -1.68
CA ASP A 95 8.50 -15.15 -2.35
C ASP A 95 7.49 -15.45 -3.45
N GLU A 96 7.92 -16.10 -4.53
CA GLU A 96 7.01 -16.66 -5.53
C GLU A 96 6.05 -17.68 -4.89
N CYS A 97 4.76 -17.56 -5.20
CA CYS A 97 3.79 -18.60 -4.89
C CYS A 97 4.01 -19.80 -5.81
N ARG A 98 3.81 -21.01 -5.29
CA ARG A 98 3.95 -22.25 -6.08
C ARG A 98 2.86 -22.41 -7.14
N GLU A 99 1.72 -21.73 -6.94
CA GLU A 99 0.62 -21.74 -7.88
C GLU A 99 0.95 -20.86 -9.09
N LYS A 100 1.00 -21.49 -10.26
CA LYS A 100 1.25 -20.78 -11.52
C LYS A 100 -0.02 -20.05 -11.95
N ALA A 101 0.17 -18.83 -12.44
CA ALA A 101 -0.89 -18.03 -13.06
C ALA A 101 -1.59 -18.84 -14.16
N ARG A 102 -2.93 -18.86 -14.16
CA ARG A 102 -3.74 -19.51 -15.19
C ARG A 102 -4.11 -18.49 -16.26
N GLY A 103 -3.34 -18.45 -17.34
CA GLY A 103 -3.59 -17.56 -18.48
C GLY A 103 -2.63 -16.38 -18.59
N GLU A 104 -2.53 -15.83 -19.80
CA GLU A 104 -1.63 -14.71 -20.10
C GLU A 104 -2.07 -13.45 -19.34
N GLY A 105 -1.16 -12.88 -18.56
CA GLY A 105 -1.39 -11.63 -17.82
C GLY A 105 -2.34 -11.76 -16.63
N ALA A 106 -2.73 -12.98 -16.22
CA ALA A 106 -3.55 -13.25 -15.05
C ALA A 106 -2.90 -12.68 -13.76
N ALA A 107 -3.73 -12.43 -12.74
CA ALA A 107 -3.24 -11.91 -11.47
C ALA A 107 -2.26 -12.90 -10.82
N VAL A 108 -1.14 -12.36 -10.33
CA VAL A 108 -0.14 -13.10 -9.56
C VAL A 108 0.11 -12.34 -8.27
N ALA A 109 -0.01 -13.04 -7.14
CA ALA A 109 0.39 -12.53 -5.85
C ALA A 109 1.65 -13.26 -5.37
N LEU A 110 2.63 -12.50 -4.90
CA LEU A 110 3.76 -13.04 -4.17
C LEU A 110 3.36 -13.30 -2.72
N ARG A 111 4.00 -14.26 -2.05
CA ARG A 111 3.76 -14.51 -0.64
C ARG A 111 4.68 -13.65 0.22
N GLY A 112 4.11 -12.91 1.15
CA GLY A 112 4.87 -12.18 2.16
C GLY A 112 5.57 -13.12 3.14
N ALA A 113 6.86 -12.89 3.36
CA ALA A 113 7.66 -13.52 4.39
C ALA A 113 8.09 -12.45 5.39
N ARG A 114 7.25 -12.29 6.42
CA ARG A 114 7.42 -11.30 7.49
C ARG A 114 8.20 -11.89 8.66
N SER A 115 9.40 -11.36 8.90
CA SER A 115 10.33 -11.78 9.94
C SER A 115 10.46 -10.67 10.99
N ARG A 116 9.95 -10.89 12.20
CA ARG A 116 10.01 -9.93 13.31
C ARG A 116 10.75 -10.52 14.50
N VAL A 117 11.46 -9.66 15.23
CA VAL A 117 12.20 -10.03 16.44
C VAL A 117 12.10 -8.91 17.49
N VAL A 118 12.07 -9.29 18.75
CA VAL A 118 12.23 -8.38 19.90
C VAL A 118 13.62 -8.63 20.48
N ASN A 119 14.37 -7.56 20.71
CA ASN A 119 15.71 -7.64 21.24
C ASN A 119 15.66 -8.02 22.72
N MET A 120 16.49 -8.98 23.13
CA MET A 120 16.64 -9.40 24.51
C MET A 120 17.84 -8.71 25.17
N LYS A 121 17.99 -8.87 26.49
CA LYS A 121 19.14 -8.35 27.22
C LYS A 121 20.42 -8.99 26.65
N ARG A 122 21.40 -8.16 26.28
CA ARG A 122 22.72 -8.60 25.74
C ARG A 122 22.67 -9.30 24.38
N THR A 123 21.68 -9.00 23.54
CA THR A 123 21.65 -9.44 22.13
C THR A 123 21.78 -8.27 21.15
N ASP A 124 22.18 -8.59 19.92
CA ASP A 124 22.35 -7.63 18.82
C ASP A 124 21.17 -7.77 17.85
N LEU A 125 20.35 -6.71 17.77
CA LEU A 125 19.16 -6.71 16.92
C LEU A 125 19.50 -6.96 15.44
N SER A 126 20.62 -6.45 14.95
CA SER A 126 21.02 -6.63 13.55
C SER A 126 21.22 -8.10 13.19
N LYS A 127 21.89 -8.84 14.08
CA LYS A 127 22.13 -10.28 13.94
C LYS A 127 20.84 -11.10 14.07
N LEU A 128 19.94 -10.70 14.98
CA LEU A 128 18.65 -11.36 15.16
C LEU A 128 17.74 -11.18 13.94
N VAL A 129 17.61 -9.96 13.43
CA VAL A 129 16.81 -9.66 12.22
C VAL A 129 17.38 -10.43 11.03
N ARG A 130 18.70 -10.38 10.82
CA ARG A 130 19.36 -11.15 9.77
C ARG A 130 19.06 -12.65 9.89
N ALA A 131 19.35 -13.26 11.03
CA ALA A 131 19.21 -14.70 11.21
C ALA A 131 17.76 -15.17 11.02
N LYS A 132 16.77 -14.36 11.42
CA LYS A 132 15.36 -14.66 11.19
C LYS A 132 14.98 -14.52 9.71
N ALA A 133 15.38 -13.43 9.06
CA ALA A 133 15.09 -13.19 7.64
C ALA A 133 15.72 -14.23 6.72
N GLU A 134 16.98 -14.60 6.99
CA GLU A 134 17.72 -15.62 6.24
C GLU A 134 17.10 -17.00 6.42
N ARG A 135 16.62 -17.33 7.63
CA ARG A 135 15.88 -18.58 7.88
C ARG A 135 14.55 -18.63 7.12
N ASP A 136 13.81 -17.52 7.09
CA ASP A 136 12.46 -17.50 6.54
C ASP A 136 12.47 -17.45 4.99
N SER A 137 13.45 -16.77 4.38
CA SER A 137 13.46 -16.50 2.94
C SER A 137 14.82 -16.62 2.23
N GLY A 138 15.91 -16.91 2.95
CA GLY A 138 17.24 -17.02 2.37
C GLY A 138 17.57 -18.38 1.73
N GLY A 139 18.85 -18.60 1.46
CA GLY A 139 19.36 -19.89 0.99
C GLY A 139 18.81 -20.31 -0.37
N ALA A 140 18.55 -21.61 -0.53
CA ALA A 140 18.01 -22.17 -1.77
C ALA A 140 16.60 -21.63 -2.12
N LYS A 141 15.87 -21.10 -1.14
CA LYS A 141 14.56 -20.47 -1.38
C LYS A 141 14.72 -19.14 -2.10
N MET A 142 15.75 -18.37 -1.77
CA MET A 142 16.08 -17.11 -2.45
C MET A 142 16.62 -17.35 -3.86
N GLY A 143 17.62 -18.21 -4.00
CA GLY A 143 18.35 -18.39 -5.27
C GLY A 143 17.61 -19.20 -6.35
N ARG A 144 16.39 -19.69 -6.10
CA ARG A 144 15.59 -20.46 -7.08
C ARG A 144 14.44 -19.66 -7.69
N GLN A 145 14.22 -18.44 -7.25
CA GLN A 145 13.07 -17.63 -7.65
C GLN A 145 13.48 -16.57 -8.67
N ASN A 146 12.59 -16.30 -9.62
CA ASN A 146 12.83 -15.34 -10.69
C ASN A 146 12.02 -14.06 -10.46
N VAL A 147 12.17 -13.47 -9.27
CA VAL A 147 11.48 -12.26 -8.86
C VAL A 147 12.47 -11.21 -8.38
N THR A 148 12.26 -9.95 -8.75
CA THR A 148 12.99 -8.82 -8.16
C THR A 148 12.70 -8.80 -6.66
N ARG A 149 13.73 -9.02 -5.85
CA ARG A 149 13.58 -9.14 -4.41
C ARG A 149 13.67 -7.75 -3.77
N MET A 150 12.72 -7.47 -2.89
CA MET A 150 12.82 -6.38 -1.93
C MET A 150 12.92 -6.95 -0.51
N ILE A 151 13.76 -6.33 0.31
CA ILE A 151 13.82 -6.56 1.75
C ILE A 151 13.51 -5.22 2.40
N VAL A 152 12.39 -5.19 3.11
CA VAL A 152 11.76 -3.96 3.55
C VAL A 152 11.59 -4.04 5.05
N GLY A 153 12.16 -3.13 5.82
CA GLY A 153 12.22 -3.26 7.26
C GLY A 153 12.22 -1.98 8.05
N HIS A 154 12.16 -2.18 9.36
CA HIS A 154 12.13 -1.09 10.32
C HIS A 154 12.68 -1.55 11.67
N THR A 155 13.45 -0.69 12.31
CA THR A 155 13.84 -0.83 13.72
C THR A 155 12.98 0.10 14.56
N ARG A 156 12.36 -0.44 15.60
CA ARG A 156 11.47 0.30 16.49
C ARG A 156 12.11 0.49 17.87
N PHE A 157 12.00 1.72 18.35
CA PHE A 157 12.18 2.09 19.74
C PHE A 157 10.79 2.35 20.35
N ALA A 158 10.38 1.57 21.34
CA ALA A 158 9.07 1.79 21.94
C ALA A 158 9.10 3.10 22.76
N THR A 159 8.11 3.97 22.54
CA THR A 159 7.88 5.16 23.37
C THR A 159 7.38 4.80 24.78
N THR A 160 6.97 3.55 24.98
CA THR A 160 6.62 2.96 26.27
C THR A 160 7.72 2.03 26.75
N SER A 161 7.83 1.80 28.07
CA SER A 161 8.90 0.99 28.69
C SER A 161 8.94 -0.49 28.27
N LYS A 162 7.96 -0.97 27.49
CA LYS A 162 7.85 -2.36 27.05
C LYS A 162 7.87 -2.45 25.52
N ALA A 163 8.91 -3.09 24.99
CA ALA A 163 8.92 -3.56 23.61
C ALA A 163 8.08 -4.83 23.51
N THR A 164 6.98 -4.78 22.76
CA THR A 164 6.11 -5.93 22.49
C THR A 164 6.29 -6.41 21.06
N PHE A 165 6.07 -7.70 20.84
CA PHE A 165 6.11 -8.29 19.51
C PHE A 165 5.01 -7.70 18.60
N ASP A 166 3.83 -7.43 19.16
CA ASP A 166 2.68 -6.93 18.40
C ASP A 166 2.93 -5.54 17.81
N GLY A 167 3.60 -4.66 18.57
CA GLY A 167 4.03 -3.35 18.11
C GLY A 167 5.24 -3.36 17.17
N THR A 168 5.76 -4.53 16.77
CA THR A 168 6.95 -4.63 15.93
C THR A 168 6.58 -4.64 14.44
N HIS A 169 7.28 -3.79 13.68
CA HIS A 169 7.15 -3.64 12.23
C HIS A 169 7.85 -4.76 11.43
N PRO A 170 7.58 -4.90 10.12
CA PRO A 170 6.51 -4.26 9.34
C PRO A 170 5.13 -4.58 9.92
N HIS A 171 4.14 -3.69 9.80
CA HIS A 171 2.77 -3.95 10.23
C HIS A 171 1.91 -4.49 9.08
N GLN A 172 0.92 -5.29 9.47
CA GLN A 172 -0.14 -5.84 8.64
C GLN A 172 -1.38 -5.84 9.52
N TRP A 173 -2.52 -5.39 8.99
CA TRP A 173 -3.79 -5.41 9.71
C TRP A 173 -4.51 -6.73 9.48
N SER A 174 -4.99 -6.96 8.26
CA SER A 174 -5.64 -8.23 7.92
C SER A 174 -4.61 -9.33 7.66
N PRO A 175 -4.81 -10.55 8.19
CA PRO A 175 -4.03 -11.71 7.77
C PRO A 175 -4.20 -11.95 6.25
N PRO A 176 -3.37 -12.81 5.62
CA PRO A 176 -3.49 -13.07 4.19
C PRO A 176 -4.90 -13.47 3.78
N GLN A 177 -5.52 -12.69 2.89
CA GLN A 177 -6.91 -12.90 2.44
C GLN A 177 -6.92 -13.49 1.04
N GLN A 178 -7.74 -14.51 0.81
CA GLN A 178 -7.93 -15.06 -0.53
C GLN A 178 -8.99 -14.25 -1.26
N CYS A 179 -8.58 -13.46 -2.26
CA CYS A 179 -9.48 -12.58 -3.01
C CYS A 179 -9.48 -12.96 -4.49
N LEU A 180 -10.60 -12.69 -5.18
CA LEU A 180 -10.69 -12.74 -6.63
C LEU A 180 -10.08 -11.46 -7.22
N VAL A 181 -9.08 -11.63 -8.08
CA VAL A 181 -8.29 -10.53 -8.65
C VAL A 181 -8.10 -10.71 -10.15
N TYR A 182 -8.29 -9.63 -10.90
CA TYR A 182 -7.94 -9.50 -12.30
C TYR A 182 -6.52 -8.96 -12.45
N GLY A 183 -5.73 -9.60 -13.31
CA GLY A 183 -4.42 -9.07 -13.68
C GLY A 183 -4.57 -7.86 -14.59
N GLN A 184 -3.77 -6.81 -14.39
CA GLN A 184 -3.86 -5.60 -15.22
C GLN A 184 -3.55 -5.85 -16.71
N LYS A 185 -2.76 -6.90 -17.00
CA LYS A 185 -2.42 -7.33 -18.37
C LYS A 185 -3.31 -8.48 -18.87
N GLN A 186 -4.28 -8.92 -18.07
CA GLN A 186 -5.19 -10.00 -18.42
C GLN A 186 -6.08 -9.59 -19.58
N LYS A 187 -6.27 -10.48 -20.55
CA LYS A 187 -7.16 -10.29 -21.71
C LYS A 187 -8.36 -11.22 -21.74
N THR A 188 -8.32 -12.28 -20.95
CA THR A 188 -9.37 -13.31 -20.91
C THR A 188 -10.32 -13.08 -19.75
N PRO A 189 -11.60 -13.49 -19.87
CA PRO A 189 -12.54 -13.50 -18.77
C PRO A 189 -12.08 -14.33 -17.57
N GLY A 190 -12.60 -13.99 -16.39
CA GLY A 190 -12.48 -14.75 -15.15
C GLY A 190 -11.37 -14.23 -14.22
N PRO A 191 -11.68 -13.90 -12.95
CA PRO A 191 -10.66 -13.52 -11.98
C PRO A 191 -9.86 -14.73 -11.50
N THR A 192 -8.67 -14.48 -10.96
CA THR A 192 -7.85 -15.49 -10.29
C THR A 192 -7.94 -15.32 -8.77
N ARG A 193 -8.15 -16.41 -8.05
CA ARG A 193 -8.08 -16.43 -6.58
C ARG A 193 -6.61 -16.34 -6.15
N VAL A 194 -6.24 -15.28 -5.43
CA VAL A 194 -4.86 -15.05 -4.96
C VAL A 194 -4.82 -14.53 -3.53
N GLY A 195 -3.68 -14.73 -2.85
CA GLY A 195 -3.44 -14.22 -1.49
C GLY A 195 -3.07 -12.73 -1.49
N VAL A 196 -3.95 -11.88 -0.98
CA VAL A 196 -3.72 -10.44 -0.82
C VAL A 196 -3.19 -10.15 0.59
N GLU A 197 -2.06 -9.46 0.64
CA GLU A 197 -1.36 -9.08 1.86
C GLU A 197 -0.79 -7.67 1.70
N ASN A 198 -1.07 -6.76 2.63
CA ASN A 198 -0.45 -5.44 2.66
C ASN A 198 0.49 -5.31 3.86
N TYR A 199 1.61 -4.64 3.63
CA TYR A 199 2.65 -4.42 4.62
C TYR A 199 3.10 -2.97 4.63
N ILE A 200 3.28 -2.41 5.82
CA ILE A 200 3.80 -1.06 6.00
C ILE A 200 4.97 -1.02 6.98
N THR A 201 5.85 -0.04 6.80
CA THR A 201 6.80 0.42 7.81
C THR A 201 6.63 1.90 7.98
N HIS A 202 6.64 2.36 9.23
CA HIS A 202 6.29 3.73 9.54
C HIS A 202 7.22 4.25 10.63
N ASN A 203 7.74 5.45 10.42
CA ASN A 203 8.41 6.26 11.40
C ASN A 203 7.64 7.59 11.51
N GLY A 204 7.43 8.10 12.73
CA GLY A 204 6.58 9.26 12.98
C GLY A 204 5.31 8.89 13.73
N ASP A 205 4.26 9.68 13.54
CA ASP A 205 3.01 9.63 14.29
C ASP A 205 1.80 9.74 13.35
N PHE A 206 0.74 8.99 13.63
CA PHE A 206 -0.56 9.08 12.95
C PHE A 206 -1.67 9.50 13.91
N ASP A 207 -2.11 10.76 13.78
CA ASP A 207 -3.00 11.40 14.76
C ASP A 207 -4.48 11.31 14.35
N PHE A 208 -4.79 11.68 13.10
CA PHE A 208 -6.16 11.76 12.59
C PHE A 208 -6.23 11.31 11.13
N TYR A 209 -7.40 10.83 10.73
CA TYR A 209 -7.72 10.52 9.34
C TYR A 209 -9.02 11.18 8.91
N GLN A 210 -9.08 11.65 7.68
CA GLN A 210 -10.25 12.30 7.12
C GLN A 210 -11.05 11.30 6.25
N ILE A 211 -12.33 11.13 6.57
CA ILE A 211 -13.30 10.44 5.71
C ILE A 211 -14.44 11.40 5.43
N ASN A 212 -14.74 11.62 4.15
CA ASN A 212 -15.81 12.53 3.71
C ASN A 212 -15.78 13.90 4.42
N LYS A 213 -14.58 14.52 4.44
CA LYS A 213 -14.30 15.81 5.09
C LYS A 213 -14.34 15.82 6.63
N ASN A 214 -14.82 14.77 7.27
CA ASN A 214 -14.84 14.62 8.72
C ASN A 214 -13.52 14.03 9.23
N TRP A 215 -12.98 14.60 10.31
CA TRP A 215 -11.75 14.13 10.95
C TRP A 215 -12.08 13.17 12.08
N TYR A 216 -11.43 12.02 12.06
CA TYR A 216 -11.54 10.98 13.09
C TYR A 216 -10.18 10.81 13.77
N GLU A 217 -10.18 10.73 15.09
CA GLU A 217 -8.94 10.48 15.84
C GLU A 217 -8.50 9.01 15.72
N LEU A 218 -7.21 8.75 16.02
CA LEU A 218 -6.63 7.41 15.94
C LEU A 218 -7.47 6.32 16.63
N GLY A 219 -7.99 6.59 17.83
CA GLY A 219 -8.76 5.61 18.60
C GLY A 219 -10.12 5.28 17.96
N GLU A 220 -10.76 6.25 17.32
CA GLU A 220 -11.99 6.03 16.53
C GLU A 220 -11.69 5.21 15.29
N MET A 221 -10.64 5.60 14.55
CA MET A 221 -10.19 4.87 13.36
C MET A 221 -9.85 3.42 13.69
N GLN A 222 -9.12 3.17 14.77
CA GLN A 222 -8.77 1.80 15.19
C GLN A 222 -10.00 0.93 15.42
N ARG A 223 -11.02 1.42 16.13
CA ARG A 223 -12.26 0.68 16.37
C ARG A 223 -13.06 0.46 15.09
N TRP A 224 -13.21 1.50 14.28
CA TRP A 224 -13.93 1.40 13.01
C TRP A 224 -13.24 0.46 12.02
N LEU A 225 -11.90 0.43 11.97
CA LEU A 225 -11.15 -0.47 11.11
C LEU A 225 -11.43 -1.95 11.41
N GLU A 226 -11.75 -2.31 12.65
CA GLU A 226 -12.15 -3.69 12.98
C GLU A 226 -13.41 -4.11 12.23
N ILE A 227 -14.38 -3.19 12.15
CA ILE A 227 -15.64 -3.37 11.45
C ILE A 227 -15.40 -3.32 9.94
N ALA A 228 -14.71 -2.29 9.46
CA ALA A 228 -14.51 -2.04 8.04
C ALA A 228 -13.68 -3.14 7.36
N THR A 229 -12.70 -3.72 8.07
CA THR A 229 -11.88 -4.82 7.53
C THR A 229 -12.42 -6.20 7.88
N GLY A 230 -13.24 -6.32 8.93
CA GLY A 230 -13.71 -7.59 9.49
C GLY A 230 -12.66 -8.35 10.31
N HIS A 231 -11.58 -7.68 10.75
CA HIS A 231 -10.48 -8.29 11.50
C HIS A 231 -10.16 -7.50 12.77
N PRO A 232 -9.83 -8.19 13.88
CA PRO A 232 -9.47 -7.51 15.12
C PRO A 232 -8.19 -6.69 14.96
N MET A 233 -8.10 -5.59 15.72
CA MET A 233 -6.93 -4.74 15.74
C MET A 233 -5.69 -5.55 16.19
N PRO A 234 -4.63 -5.64 15.37
CA PRO A 234 -3.47 -6.47 15.69
C PRO A 234 -2.58 -5.85 16.77
N SER A 235 -2.64 -4.53 16.96
CA SER A 235 -1.90 -3.79 17.97
C SER A 235 -2.47 -2.39 18.11
N VAL A 236 -2.39 -1.82 19.32
CA VAL A 236 -2.83 -0.45 19.63
C VAL A 236 -1.91 0.65 19.08
N VAL A 237 -0.78 0.28 18.46
CA VAL A 237 0.13 1.26 17.87
C VAL A 237 -0.49 1.91 16.62
N ASP A 238 -0.19 3.18 16.43
CA ASP A 238 -0.66 4.01 15.32
C ASP A 238 -0.41 3.38 13.93
N SER A 239 0.75 2.77 13.77
CA SER A 239 1.22 2.12 12.54
C SER A 239 0.37 0.91 12.16
N ALA A 240 -0.25 0.24 13.14
CA ALA A 240 -1.23 -0.80 12.85
C ALA A 240 -2.46 -0.18 12.17
N ALA A 241 -2.98 0.93 12.68
CA ALA A 241 -4.12 1.63 12.07
C ALA A 241 -3.79 2.10 10.64
N ILE A 242 -2.56 2.58 10.38
CA ILE A 242 -2.11 2.87 9.01
C ILE A 242 -2.27 1.64 8.12
N ALA A 243 -1.79 0.47 8.56
CA ALA A 243 -1.93 -0.78 7.79
C ALA A 243 -3.41 -1.11 7.50
N GLY A 244 -4.32 -0.88 8.45
CA GLY A 244 -5.75 -1.09 8.26
C GLY A 244 -6.37 -0.12 7.24
N VAL A 245 -5.97 1.15 7.26
CA VAL A 245 -6.41 2.11 6.23
C VAL A 245 -5.89 1.71 4.85
N ILE A 246 -4.64 1.25 4.75
CA ILE A 246 -4.08 0.75 3.49
C ILE A 246 -4.85 -0.49 2.98
N ASP A 247 -5.28 -1.39 3.85
CA ASP A 247 -6.13 -2.54 3.49
C ASP A 247 -7.47 -2.11 2.88
N LEU A 248 -8.05 -1.00 3.34
CA LEU A 248 -9.28 -0.44 2.77
C LEU A 248 -9.04 0.26 1.44
N LEU A 249 -7.97 1.03 1.34
CA LEU A 249 -7.67 1.81 0.14
C LEU A 249 -7.22 0.92 -1.02
N ARG A 250 -6.41 -0.12 -0.78
CA ARG A 250 -5.83 -0.94 -1.85
C ARG A 250 -6.86 -1.89 -2.45
N ALA A 251 -7.44 -1.47 -3.58
CA ALA A 251 -8.53 -2.19 -4.23
C ALA A 251 -8.30 -2.57 -5.71
N GLN A 252 -7.32 -1.97 -6.40
CA GLN A 252 -7.05 -2.25 -7.82
C GLN A 252 -7.00 -3.76 -8.14
N GLY A 253 -7.82 -4.16 -9.11
CA GLY A 253 -7.92 -5.54 -9.59
C GLY A 253 -8.93 -6.41 -8.85
N SER A 254 -9.52 -6.01 -7.72
CA SER A 254 -10.54 -6.79 -7.00
C SER A 254 -11.82 -5.99 -6.80
N PHE A 255 -12.92 -6.43 -7.42
CA PHE A 255 -14.21 -5.72 -7.29
C PHE A 255 -14.78 -5.80 -5.88
N ALA A 256 -14.55 -6.90 -5.14
CA ALA A 256 -14.99 -7.00 -3.75
C ALA A 256 -14.29 -5.97 -2.85
N LEU A 257 -12.97 -5.81 -3.00
CA LEU A 257 -12.21 -4.79 -2.26
C LEU A 257 -12.58 -3.37 -2.73
N ALA A 258 -12.87 -3.18 -4.02
CA ALA A 258 -13.28 -1.89 -4.57
C ALA A 258 -14.68 -1.46 -4.11
N ALA A 259 -15.62 -2.41 -4.00
CA ALA A 259 -16.94 -2.17 -3.44
C ALA A 259 -16.86 -1.82 -1.95
N ARG A 260 -15.99 -2.51 -1.20
CA ARG A 260 -15.67 -2.17 0.19
C ARG A 260 -15.11 -0.76 0.33
N PHE A 261 -14.14 -0.41 -0.52
CA PHE A 261 -13.60 0.95 -0.58
C PHE A 261 -14.70 1.99 -0.84
N ALA A 262 -15.58 1.74 -1.82
CA ALA A 262 -16.66 2.67 -2.15
C ALA A 262 -17.57 2.94 -0.95
N VAL A 263 -17.99 1.89 -0.23
CA VAL A 263 -18.78 2.04 1.00
C VAL A 263 -18.02 2.77 2.10
N CYS A 264 -16.75 2.42 2.33
CA CYS A 264 -16.00 2.93 3.48
C CYS A 264 -15.44 4.35 3.28
N ALA A 265 -15.18 4.76 2.04
CA ALA A 265 -14.46 6.01 1.76
C ALA A 265 -14.85 6.71 0.44
N GLY A 266 -15.62 6.05 -0.44
CA GLY A 266 -15.90 6.57 -1.78
C GLY A 266 -17.20 7.37 -1.91
N LEU A 267 -18.15 7.18 -0.99
CA LEU A 267 -19.46 7.83 -1.03
C LEU A 267 -19.50 9.09 -0.14
N ASN A 268 -20.40 10.03 -0.46
CA ASN A 268 -20.66 11.22 0.36
C ASN A 268 -21.37 10.93 1.68
N THR A 269 -21.74 9.68 1.90
CA THR A 269 -22.38 9.12 3.10
C THR A 269 -21.42 8.21 3.86
N SER A 270 -20.22 7.96 3.33
CA SER A 270 -19.20 7.18 4.02
C SER A 270 -18.77 7.90 5.30
N ASP A 271 -18.66 7.13 6.38
CA ASP A 271 -18.17 7.59 7.68
C ASP A 271 -17.32 6.51 8.37
N ALA A 272 -16.63 6.92 9.44
CA ALA A 272 -15.93 6.02 10.36
C ALA A 272 -16.68 5.83 11.69
N SER A 273 -18.01 5.77 11.65
CA SER A 273 -18.81 5.53 12.86
C SER A 273 -18.56 4.13 13.41
N LYS A 274 -18.46 4.02 14.74
CA LYS A 274 -18.36 2.72 15.45
C LYS A 274 -19.60 1.83 15.24
N ASP A 275 -20.71 2.41 14.82
CA ASP A 275 -21.98 1.72 14.58
C ASP A 275 -22.29 1.60 13.08
N ALA A 276 -21.32 1.92 12.22
CA ALA A 276 -21.46 1.84 10.76
C ALA A 276 -21.77 0.40 10.33
N PRO A 277 -22.86 0.14 9.59
CA PRO A 277 -23.26 -1.21 9.18
C PRO A 277 -22.45 -1.65 7.95
N VAL A 278 -21.12 -1.76 8.08
CA VAL A 278 -20.25 -2.18 6.97
C VAL A 278 -20.48 -3.67 6.68
N PRO A 279 -20.82 -4.05 5.43
CA PRO A 279 -20.98 -5.46 5.06
C PRO A 279 -19.69 -6.29 5.22
N THR A 280 -19.84 -7.60 5.34
CA THR A 280 -18.70 -8.52 5.34
C THR A 280 -18.07 -8.63 3.95
N LEU A 281 -16.81 -9.08 3.88
CA LEU A 281 -16.15 -9.33 2.59
C LEU A 281 -16.94 -10.30 1.70
N ALA A 282 -17.59 -11.31 2.27
CA ALA A 282 -18.43 -12.25 1.53
C ALA A 282 -19.64 -11.55 0.85
N LYS A 283 -20.24 -10.55 1.50
CA LYS A 283 -21.29 -9.72 0.89
C LYS A 283 -20.75 -8.83 -0.22
N PHE A 284 -19.55 -8.28 -0.06
CA PHE A 284 -18.88 -7.59 -1.14
C PHE A 284 -18.51 -8.52 -2.31
N GLU A 285 -18.16 -9.78 -2.07
CA GLU A 285 -17.98 -10.78 -3.13
C GLU A 285 -19.31 -11.09 -3.85
N GLU A 286 -20.44 -11.15 -3.13
CA GLU A 286 -21.76 -11.31 -3.75
C GLU A 286 -22.08 -10.17 -4.72
N ILE A 287 -21.83 -8.92 -4.31
CA ILE A 287 -22.00 -7.70 -5.13
C ILE A 287 -20.99 -7.68 -6.29
N ALA A 288 -19.75 -8.05 -6.04
CA ALA A 288 -18.66 -8.03 -7.02
C ALA A 288 -18.97 -8.86 -8.27
N ARG A 289 -19.72 -9.97 -8.13
CA ARG A 289 -20.11 -10.83 -9.26
C ARG A 289 -20.78 -10.06 -10.41
N TYR A 290 -21.59 -9.04 -10.11
CA TYR A 290 -22.24 -8.23 -11.14
C TYR A 290 -21.24 -7.39 -11.94
N PHE A 291 -20.20 -6.87 -11.27
CA PHE A 291 -19.09 -6.17 -11.92
C PHE A 291 -18.22 -7.13 -12.74
N GLU A 292 -17.95 -8.32 -12.20
CA GLU A 292 -17.18 -9.37 -12.86
C GLU A 292 -17.85 -9.81 -14.16
N ILE A 293 -19.16 -10.09 -14.15
CA ILE A 293 -19.93 -10.44 -15.36
C ILE A 293 -19.83 -9.34 -16.42
N ALA A 294 -19.95 -8.07 -16.02
CA ALA A 294 -19.87 -6.94 -16.96
C ALA A 294 -18.47 -6.76 -17.56
N LEU A 295 -17.42 -6.95 -16.74
CA LEU A 295 -16.03 -6.89 -17.20
C LEU A 295 -15.69 -8.09 -18.11
N ASP A 296 -16.09 -9.30 -17.71
CA ASP A 296 -15.87 -10.53 -18.47
C ASP A 296 -16.51 -10.45 -19.86
N ALA A 297 -17.74 -9.94 -19.96
CA ALA A 297 -18.38 -9.69 -21.25
C ALA A 297 -17.56 -8.75 -22.15
N SER A 298 -16.83 -7.79 -21.55
CA SER A 298 -15.95 -6.86 -22.26
C SER A 298 -14.60 -7.48 -22.65
N LEU A 299 -14.12 -8.47 -21.88
CA LEU A 299 -12.90 -9.22 -22.13
C LEU A 299 -13.08 -10.40 -23.10
N SER A 300 -14.30 -10.90 -23.30
CA SER A 300 -14.60 -12.07 -24.14
C SER A 300 -14.06 -11.99 -25.57
N ALA A 301 -13.87 -10.77 -26.11
CA ALA A 301 -13.29 -10.58 -27.44
C ALA A 301 -11.75 -10.78 -27.48
N GLY A 302 -11.07 -10.81 -26.31
CA GLY A 302 -9.61 -10.96 -26.20
C GLY A 302 -8.78 -9.80 -26.77
N LYS A 303 -9.42 -8.69 -27.17
CA LYS A 303 -8.77 -7.58 -27.88
C LYS A 303 -8.07 -6.59 -26.97
N HIS A 304 -8.57 -6.41 -25.74
CA HIS A 304 -8.10 -5.40 -24.81
C HIS A 304 -7.70 -6.05 -23.49
N THR A 305 -6.68 -5.48 -22.85
CA THR A 305 -6.34 -5.81 -21.47
C THR A 305 -7.27 -5.11 -20.49
N VAL A 306 -7.40 -5.64 -19.27
CA VAL A 306 -8.12 -4.99 -18.17
C VAL A 306 -7.68 -3.52 -18.00
N ARG A 307 -6.37 -3.25 -18.04
CA ARG A 307 -5.84 -1.89 -17.93
C ARG A 307 -6.30 -0.97 -19.06
N GLU A 308 -6.33 -1.46 -20.30
CA GLU A 308 -6.76 -0.66 -21.46
C GLU A 308 -8.25 -0.31 -21.40
N LEU A 309 -9.09 -1.26 -20.95
CA LEU A 309 -10.50 -1.02 -20.71
C LEU A 309 -10.70 0.08 -19.65
N GLY A 310 -9.91 0.03 -18.58
CA GLY A 310 -9.95 1.03 -17.51
C GLY A 310 -9.44 2.41 -17.89
N PHE A 311 -8.68 2.57 -18.97
CA PHE A 311 -8.10 3.88 -19.34
C PHE A 311 -9.09 4.79 -20.08
N GLN A 312 -10.15 4.22 -20.66
CA GLN A 312 -11.13 4.96 -21.47
C GLN A 312 -12.37 5.30 -20.65
N ALA A 313 -12.69 6.60 -20.54
CA ALA A 313 -13.88 7.08 -19.82
C ALA A 313 -15.19 6.49 -20.38
N SER A 314 -15.30 6.34 -21.71
CA SER A 314 -16.45 5.72 -22.37
C SER A 314 -16.66 4.26 -21.94
N THR A 315 -15.57 3.52 -21.74
CA THR A 315 -15.63 2.12 -21.31
C THR A 315 -16.02 2.00 -19.85
N ARG A 316 -15.50 2.87 -18.98
CA ARG A 316 -15.95 2.94 -17.57
C ARG A 316 -17.43 3.29 -17.47
N GLU A 317 -17.90 4.21 -18.32
CA GLU A 317 -19.30 4.61 -18.35
C GLU A 317 -20.20 3.46 -18.83
N LEU A 318 -19.80 2.75 -19.89
CA LEU A 318 -20.52 1.56 -20.36
C LEU A 318 -20.58 0.45 -19.30
N LEU A 319 -19.47 0.21 -18.58
CA LEU A 319 -19.45 -0.74 -17.46
C LEU A 319 -20.39 -0.28 -16.35
N THR A 320 -20.40 1.02 -16.03
CA THR A 320 -21.29 1.60 -15.04
C THR A 320 -22.75 1.35 -15.39
N GLU A 321 -23.17 1.66 -16.63
CA GLU A 321 -24.55 1.47 -17.07
C GLU A 321 -25.00 0.01 -17.00
N LYS A 322 -24.15 -0.91 -17.47
CA LYS A 322 -24.42 -2.35 -17.41
C LYS A 322 -24.58 -2.84 -15.97
N VAL A 323 -23.69 -2.44 -15.08
CA VAL A 323 -23.72 -2.88 -13.68
C VAL A 323 -24.90 -2.25 -12.93
N VAL A 324 -25.19 -0.96 -13.13
CA VAL A 324 -26.37 -0.32 -12.53
C VAL A 324 -27.65 -1.04 -12.95
N SER A 325 -27.83 -1.29 -14.25
CA SER A 325 -29.02 -2.00 -14.75
C SER A 325 -29.15 -3.41 -14.15
N ALA A 326 -28.03 -4.14 -14.00
CA ALA A 326 -28.04 -5.46 -13.39
C ALA A 326 -28.36 -5.43 -11.89
N LEU A 327 -27.86 -4.43 -11.17
CA LEU A 327 -28.10 -4.26 -9.73
C LEU A 327 -29.52 -3.77 -9.41
N GLU A 328 -30.12 -2.96 -10.27
CA GLU A 328 -31.52 -2.53 -10.13
C GLU A 328 -32.52 -3.65 -10.43
N GLY A 329 -32.13 -4.59 -11.30
CA GLY A 329 -32.90 -5.79 -11.63
C GLY A 329 -32.59 -6.96 -10.70
N GLU A 330 -31.76 -7.88 -11.18
CA GLU A 330 -31.46 -9.17 -10.53
C GLU A 330 -30.63 -9.02 -9.24
N GLY A 331 -29.85 -7.95 -9.13
CA GLY A 331 -28.95 -7.69 -7.99
C GLY A 331 -29.55 -6.93 -6.82
N LYS A 332 -30.86 -6.61 -6.86
CA LYS A 332 -31.48 -5.74 -5.86
C LYS A 332 -31.31 -6.26 -4.43
N ALA A 333 -31.49 -7.57 -4.23
CA ALA A 333 -31.31 -8.19 -2.91
C ALA A 333 -29.84 -8.18 -2.43
N ALA A 334 -28.87 -8.24 -3.36
CA ALA A 334 -27.45 -8.23 -3.01
C ALA A 334 -26.99 -6.86 -2.46
N ILE A 335 -27.59 -5.77 -2.93
CA ILE A 335 -27.26 -4.40 -2.52
C ILE A 335 -28.07 -3.90 -1.31
N GLU A 336 -29.03 -4.68 -0.79
CA GLU A 336 -29.78 -4.26 0.40
C GLU A 336 -28.88 -3.97 1.60
N CYS A 337 -27.77 -4.72 1.71
CA CYS A 337 -26.79 -4.53 2.78
C CYS A 337 -26.03 -3.19 2.73
N ILE A 338 -26.09 -2.46 1.60
CA ILE A 338 -25.46 -1.14 1.46
C ILE A 338 -26.47 0.02 1.42
N ASN A 339 -27.77 -0.25 1.59
CA ASN A 339 -28.82 0.79 1.54
C ASN A 339 -28.57 1.93 2.53
N TYR A 340 -27.93 1.65 3.68
CA TYR A 340 -27.52 2.69 4.64
C TYR A 340 -26.66 3.80 4.01
N TYR A 341 -25.84 3.45 3.02
CA TYR A 341 -24.92 4.37 2.35
C TYR A 341 -25.52 4.97 1.07
N ILE A 342 -26.67 4.48 0.60
CA ILE A 342 -27.32 5.00 -0.60
C ILE A 342 -28.35 6.04 -0.19
N ASP A 343 -28.05 7.29 -0.50
CA ASP A 343 -28.89 8.45 -0.21
C ASP A 343 -28.74 9.47 -1.36
N GLU A 344 -29.80 9.61 -2.17
CA GLU A 344 -29.80 10.51 -3.31
C GLU A 344 -29.76 11.98 -2.90
N GLU A 345 -30.34 12.35 -1.77
CA GLU A 345 -30.37 13.73 -1.27
C GLU A 345 -28.95 14.17 -0.87
N MET A 346 -28.16 13.24 -0.31
CA MET A 346 -26.75 13.45 0.03
C MET A 346 -25.79 13.22 -1.15
N GLY A 347 -26.32 12.92 -2.35
CA GLY A 347 -25.54 12.71 -3.57
C GLY A 347 -24.83 11.35 -3.65
N SER A 348 -25.25 10.37 -2.85
CA SER A 348 -24.75 8.99 -2.85
C SER A 348 -25.77 8.05 -3.51
N SER A 349 -25.96 8.14 -4.82
CA SER A 349 -26.84 7.22 -5.55
C SER A 349 -26.19 5.86 -5.82
N LEU A 350 -26.99 4.86 -6.21
CA LEU A 350 -26.47 3.55 -6.66
C LEU A 350 -25.46 3.72 -7.81
N ARG A 351 -25.73 4.65 -8.74
CA ARG A 351 -24.78 4.97 -9.83
C ARG A 351 -23.46 5.52 -9.29
N HIS A 352 -23.48 6.34 -8.24
CA HIS A 352 -22.27 6.83 -7.59
C HIS A 352 -21.47 5.67 -6.97
N PHE A 353 -22.13 4.77 -6.25
CA PHE A 353 -21.49 3.56 -5.71
C PHE A 353 -20.82 2.71 -6.79
N VAL A 354 -21.53 2.45 -7.90
CA VAL A 354 -20.99 1.67 -9.03
C VAL A 354 -19.78 2.37 -9.66
N ARG A 355 -19.87 3.68 -9.91
CA ARG A 355 -18.74 4.46 -10.45
C ARG A 355 -17.53 4.44 -9.51
N SER A 356 -17.74 4.72 -8.23
CA SER A 356 -16.67 4.69 -7.23
C SER A 356 -16.01 3.31 -7.13
N THR A 357 -16.79 2.23 -7.27
CA THR A 357 -16.28 0.86 -7.28
C THR A 357 -15.43 0.59 -8.53
N ILE A 358 -15.91 1.01 -9.70
CA ILE A 358 -15.17 0.87 -10.98
C ILE A 358 -13.86 1.67 -10.93
N ASP A 359 -13.91 2.91 -10.46
CA ASP A 359 -12.73 3.76 -10.37
C ASP A 359 -11.70 3.16 -9.41
N ALA A 360 -12.12 2.71 -8.22
CA ALA A 360 -11.24 2.06 -7.26
C ALA A 360 -10.63 0.75 -7.80
N PHE A 361 -11.40 -0.04 -8.56
CA PHE A 361 -10.91 -1.26 -9.20
C PHE A 361 -9.79 -0.99 -10.22
N PHE A 362 -9.85 0.13 -10.93
CA PHE A 362 -8.82 0.48 -11.91
C PHE A 362 -7.66 1.29 -11.33
N ASP A 363 -7.92 2.18 -10.37
CA ASP A 363 -6.98 3.24 -10.01
C ASP A 363 -6.30 3.05 -8.65
N ASN A 364 -6.88 2.28 -7.72
CA ASN A 364 -6.34 2.14 -6.36
C ASN A 364 -5.15 1.16 -6.30
N ASP A 365 -4.06 1.48 -7.00
CA ASP A 365 -2.75 0.83 -6.87
C ASP A 365 -1.97 1.36 -5.65
N SER A 366 -0.77 0.83 -5.39
CA SER A 366 0.02 1.25 -4.21
C SER A 366 0.34 2.75 -4.20
N LEU A 367 0.55 3.38 -5.36
CA LEU A 367 0.90 4.79 -5.45
C LEU A 367 -0.31 5.66 -5.15
N PHE A 368 -1.45 5.37 -5.77
CA PHE A 368 -2.71 6.05 -5.50
C PHE A 368 -3.08 5.93 -4.03
N VAL A 369 -3.03 4.71 -3.49
CA VAL A 369 -3.31 4.41 -2.08
C VAL A 369 -2.42 5.24 -1.15
N THR A 370 -1.11 5.26 -1.37
CA THR A 370 -0.18 6.02 -0.54
C THR A 370 -0.46 7.53 -0.61
N LYS A 371 -0.75 8.04 -1.81
CA LYS A 371 -1.10 9.45 -2.01
C LYS A 371 -2.40 9.82 -1.30
N THR A 372 -3.44 8.99 -1.45
CA THR A 372 -4.76 9.19 -0.84
C THR A 372 -4.68 9.12 0.68
N PHE A 373 -3.89 8.18 1.22
CA PHE A 373 -3.63 8.12 2.66
C PHE A 373 -3.01 9.43 3.17
N LEU A 374 -1.92 9.89 2.55
CA LEU A 374 -1.22 11.10 3.00
C LEU A 374 -2.08 12.36 2.85
N ALA A 375 -2.91 12.45 1.81
CA ALA A 375 -3.80 13.57 1.59
C ALA A 375 -4.85 13.72 2.71
N ASN A 376 -5.28 12.60 3.29
CA ASN A 376 -6.33 12.55 4.30
C ASN A 376 -5.82 12.31 5.72
N ALA A 377 -4.53 12.02 5.92
CA ALA A 377 -3.94 11.79 7.24
C ALA A 377 -3.32 13.08 7.82
N LYS A 378 -3.36 13.23 9.14
CA LYS A 378 -2.53 14.18 9.92
C LYS A 378 -1.49 13.45 10.75
N GLY A 379 -0.31 14.07 10.87
CA GLY A 379 0.84 13.53 11.59
C GLY A 379 2.14 13.65 10.80
N SER A 380 3.15 12.89 11.21
CA SER A 380 4.47 12.83 10.57
C SER A 380 4.75 11.41 10.05
N PHE A 381 5.29 11.28 8.84
CA PHE A 381 5.31 10.01 8.12
C PHE A 381 6.63 9.81 7.39
N GLY A 382 7.43 8.87 7.86
CA GLY A 382 8.40 8.14 7.06
C GLY A 382 7.72 6.82 6.77
N LEU A 383 7.04 6.70 5.64
CA LEU A 383 6.16 5.59 5.34
C LEU A 383 6.69 4.79 4.16
N MET A 384 6.64 3.47 4.29
CA MET A 384 6.73 2.57 3.14
C MET A 384 5.46 1.73 3.11
N VAL A 385 4.96 1.51 1.90
CA VAL A 385 3.81 0.64 1.61
C VAL A 385 4.21 -0.33 0.50
N THR A 386 3.92 -1.61 0.74
CA THR A 386 4.09 -2.69 -0.23
C THR A 386 3.01 -3.75 -0.05
N ASN A 387 2.74 -4.53 -1.09
CA ASN A 387 1.72 -5.57 -1.04
C ASN A 387 2.04 -6.73 -1.98
N SER A 388 1.40 -7.88 -1.74
CA SER A 388 1.62 -9.11 -2.50
C SER A 388 1.35 -9.00 -4.00
N LEU A 389 0.40 -8.17 -4.43
CA LEU A 389 0.02 -8.00 -5.84
C LEU A 389 1.00 -7.12 -6.60
N ASP A 390 1.59 -6.12 -5.95
CA ASP A 390 2.42 -5.11 -6.59
C ASP A 390 3.92 -5.29 -6.31
N ALA A 391 4.32 -6.11 -5.34
CA ALA A 391 5.72 -6.26 -4.90
C ALA A 391 6.70 -6.69 -6.01
N HIS A 392 6.25 -7.32 -7.08
CA HIS A 392 7.11 -7.64 -8.22
C HIS A 392 7.44 -6.42 -9.11
N ARG A 393 6.73 -5.30 -8.96
CA ARG A 393 6.81 -4.13 -9.86
C ARG A 393 6.86 -2.77 -9.16
N GLN A 394 6.41 -2.67 -7.92
CA GLN A 394 6.21 -1.39 -7.23
C GLN A 394 6.48 -1.51 -5.74
N LEU A 395 7.12 -0.46 -5.20
CA LEU A 395 7.30 -0.19 -3.79
C LEU A 395 7.02 1.30 -3.62
N CYS A 396 6.18 1.67 -2.65
CA CYS A 396 5.88 3.08 -2.38
C CYS A 396 6.58 3.52 -1.11
N VAL A 397 7.29 4.64 -1.21
CA VAL A 397 8.02 5.25 -0.11
C VAL A 397 7.66 6.73 -0.08
N ALA A 398 7.30 7.25 1.09
CA ALA A 398 6.85 8.62 1.25
C ALA A 398 7.36 9.25 2.54
N ALA A 399 7.56 10.57 2.51
CA ALA A 399 8.11 11.36 3.58
C ALA A 399 7.25 12.62 3.79
N ARG A 400 6.84 12.88 5.04
CA ARG A 400 6.20 14.11 5.51
C ARG A 400 6.63 14.37 6.95
N GLY A 401 7.55 15.31 7.17
CA GLY A 401 8.09 15.59 8.51
C GLY A 401 8.97 14.46 9.10
N GLN A 402 9.33 13.45 8.31
CA GLN A 402 10.24 12.36 8.68
C GLN A 402 11.06 11.98 7.45
N THR A 403 12.37 11.80 7.64
CA THR A 403 13.31 11.57 6.54
C THR A 403 13.27 10.16 5.98
N ILE A 404 13.46 10.06 4.66
CA ILE A 404 13.86 8.84 3.98
C ILE A 404 14.91 9.18 2.91
N SER A 405 16.14 8.73 3.14
CA SER A 405 17.23 8.79 2.16
C SER A 405 17.12 7.62 1.19
N ILE A 406 17.41 7.86 -0.10
CA ILE A 406 17.47 6.82 -1.13
C ILE A 406 18.82 6.90 -1.85
N ALA A 407 19.51 5.78 -1.97
CA ALA A 407 20.75 5.64 -2.72
C ALA A 407 20.60 4.63 -3.84
N PHE A 408 21.02 5.02 -5.05
CA PHE A 408 21.05 4.17 -6.22
C PHE A 408 22.48 3.70 -6.46
N TYR A 409 22.65 2.40 -6.67
CA TYR A 409 23.92 1.77 -7.04
C TYR A 409 23.78 1.07 -8.40
N PRO A 410 23.74 1.81 -9.53
CA PRO A 410 23.43 1.24 -10.85
C PRO A 410 24.38 0.11 -11.26
N LYS A 411 25.70 0.30 -11.05
CA LYS A 411 26.72 -0.71 -11.35
C LYS A 411 26.55 -2.01 -10.54
N LYS A 412 25.85 -1.94 -9.41
CA LYS A 412 25.56 -3.09 -8.55
C LYS A 412 24.16 -3.66 -8.78
N GLY A 413 23.30 -3.00 -9.54
CA GLY A 413 21.88 -3.36 -9.64
C GLY A 413 21.19 -3.38 -8.28
N LEU A 414 21.45 -2.37 -7.45
CA LEU A 414 21.00 -2.27 -6.07
C LEU A 414 20.43 -0.88 -5.79
N ILE A 415 19.31 -0.83 -5.07
CA ILE A 415 18.78 0.41 -4.47
C ILE A 415 18.65 0.18 -2.97
N CYS A 416 19.09 1.15 -2.18
CA CYS A 416 18.89 1.16 -0.74
C CYS A 416 18.09 2.39 -0.35
N TYR A 417 17.16 2.26 0.59
CA TYR A 417 16.56 3.40 1.26
C TYR A 417 16.65 3.23 2.78
N GLY A 418 16.56 4.34 3.50
CA GLY A 418 16.43 4.31 4.95
C GLY A 418 16.29 5.69 5.56
N SER A 419 15.77 5.75 6.78
CA SER A 419 15.68 7.00 7.54
C SER A 419 17.07 7.57 7.83
N GLU A 420 18.06 6.70 8.05
CA GLU A 420 19.45 7.11 8.24
C GLU A 420 20.23 7.17 6.92
N GLN A 421 20.76 8.34 6.59
CA GLN A 421 21.62 8.50 5.40
C GLN A 421 22.86 7.60 5.47
N ALA A 422 23.38 7.33 6.67
CA ALA A 422 24.50 6.41 6.84
C ALA A 422 24.12 4.95 6.52
N ALA A 423 22.87 4.54 6.74
CA ALA A 423 22.43 3.17 6.47
C ALA A 423 22.45 2.88 4.96
N VAL A 424 22.05 3.83 4.12
CA VAL A 424 22.08 3.63 2.67
C VAL A 424 23.50 3.52 2.10
N LYS A 425 24.53 4.00 2.81
CA LYS A 425 25.96 3.83 2.45
C LYS A 425 26.45 2.39 2.60
N ALA A 426 25.70 1.52 3.28
CA ALA A 426 26.05 0.10 3.39
C ALA A 426 26.26 -0.55 2.01
N GLY A 427 25.45 -0.17 1.02
CA GLY A 427 25.57 -0.64 -0.37
C GLY A 427 26.90 -0.29 -1.05
N SER A 428 27.63 0.73 -0.60
CA SER A 428 28.97 1.04 -1.10
C SER A 428 30.01 0.04 -0.60
N SER A 429 29.90 -0.35 0.68
CA SER A 429 30.90 -1.14 1.38
C SER A 429 30.85 -2.65 1.15
N ILE A 430 29.71 -3.19 0.72
CA ILE A 430 29.58 -4.61 0.43
C ILE A 430 30.02 -4.86 -1.03
N PRO A 431 30.96 -5.77 -1.30
CA PRO A 431 31.35 -6.14 -2.66
C PRO A 431 30.16 -6.66 -3.47
N THR A 432 30.07 -6.27 -4.75
CA THR A 432 29.05 -6.83 -5.64
C THR A 432 29.25 -8.35 -5.74
N PRO A 433 28.16 -9.15 -5.68
CA PRO A 433 28.20 -10.61 -5.81
C PRO A 433 28.82 -11.12 -7.10
#